data_AF-A0A814YME4-F1
#
_entry.id   AF-A0A814YME4-F1
#
_cell.length_a   1.000
_cell.length_b   1.000
_cell.length_c   1.000
_cell.angle_alpha   90.00
_cell.angle_beta   90.00
_cell.angle_gamma   90.00
#
_symmetry.space_group_name_H-M   'P 1'
#
loop_
_entity.id
_entity.type
_entity.pdbx_description
1 polymer ?
#
loop_
_entity_poly.entity_id
_entity_poly.type
_entity_poly.pdbx_seq_one_letter_code
_entity_poly.pdbx_strand_id
1 'polypeptide(L)'
;MIKGYKGKKSKIETEAIFSINDNMIPMLGYNDRTTRYLGVDFTSIGAINVQKVKREISDALDKLEHLKLKAQCQEDGYPGQQIRSDLTGSDHPTKSDRIRDRSDKILYWIRWDPSMGLFDLGKRILHLPVLTSNEFFYLPIKEDGLQLMNIRETVSLSKIKLYKKIMSGYDPVLRYLVQTQKNRIIDHFIINLNLEQSLSLDDVNQIKDKLVKDKRNSFIQKIHGVGFEVFSTSPLTNKWMKRDIRTMSTRTFINSIKLRTNTLETRVTTTTGLITNKVCRGCHQADESLMHVLQVYPTTKGLRINRHHILCVRIATKLQQKNYEVHREESYPDPNNTDIYLRPDLIAIKPGNIMILDVTIVYEISAATFINAYRNKSEKYNPIITQVMQKYYCHIRECHGMVIGPRGSIHASQLRHWHNIGMSSTKLIYTSIGCMEDSLKIMAIFQKTNL
;
A
#
# COMPACT_ATOMS: atom_id res chain seq x y z
N MET A 1 -55.19 35.90 -6.53
CA MET A 1 -54.76 36.33 -5.18
C MET A 1 -55.47 35.46 -4.14
N ILE A 2 -54.78 34.49 -3.55
CA ILE A 2 -55.33 33.61 -2.51
C ILE A 2 -54.82 34.14 -1.16
N LYS A 3 -55.74 34.56 -0.29
CA LYS A 3 -55.43 35.10 1.05
C LYS A 3 -54.80 33.99 1.90
N GLY A 4 -53.51 34.15 2.23
CA GLY A 4 -52.81 33.28 3.17
C GLY A 4 -53.41 33.41 4.57
N TYR A 5 -53.67 32.26 5.20
CA TYR A 5 -54.18 32.12 6.56
C TYR A 5 -53.29 32.89 7.56
N LYS A 6 -53.83 33.94 8.20
CA LYS A 6 -53.19 34.64 9.33
C LYS A 6 -53.51 33.91 10.63
N GLY A 7 -52.83 32.79 10.88
CA GLY A 7 -52.84 32.18 12.21
C GLY A 7 -52.22 33.14 13.23
N LYS A 8 -52.82 33.25 14.43
CA LYS A 8 -52.18 33.92 15.57
C LYS A 8 -50.82 33.27 15.78
N LYS A 9 -49.74 34.07 15.83
CA LYS A 9 -48.41 33.60 16.23
C LYS A 9 -48.53 33.04 17.66
N SER A 10 -48.60 31.73 17.80
CA SER A 10 -48.42 31.06 19.07
C SER A 10 -46.98 31.32 19.52
N LYS A 11 -46.81 32.15 20.55
CA LYS A 11 -45.54 32.33 21.23
C LYS A 11 -45.37 31.08 22.11
N ILE A 12 -44.47 30.19 21.70
CA ILE A 12 -44.06 29.08 22.55
C ILE A 12 -43.15 29.71 23.61
N GLU A 13 -43.65 29.84 24.84
CA GLU A 13 -42.81 30.15 25.99
C GLU A 13 -42.01 28.89 26.33
N THR A 14 -40.79 28.80 25.79
CA THR A 14 -39.81 27.80 26.22
C THR A 14 -39.10 28.34 27.46
N GLU A 15 -39.74 28.24 28.63
CA GLU A 15 -38.97 28.25 29.88
C GLU A 15 -37.99 27.07 29.84
N ALA A 16 -36.73 27.29 30.25
CA ALA A 16 -35.74 26.23 30.26
C ALA A 16 -36.12 25.21 31.36
N ILE A 17 -36.63 24.05 30.94
CA ILE A 17 -37.14 23.00 31.83
C ILE A 17 -36.00 22.23 32.53
N PHE A 18 -34.73 22.49 32.17
CA PHE A 18 -33.61 21.62 32.55
C PHE A 18 -32.35 22.41 32.91
N SER A 19 -31.82 22.15 34.11
CA SER A 19 -30.56 22.70 34.62
C SER A 19 -29.58 21.57 34.95
N ILE A 20 -28.30 21.74 34.60
CA ILE A 20 -27.21 20.87 35.05
C ILE A 20 -26.28 21.71 35.92
N ASN A 21 -26.01 21.27 37.16
CA ASN A 21 -25.17 21.98 38.13
C ASN A 21 -25.54 23.47 38.25
N ASP A 22 -26.84 23.75 38.45
CA ASP A 22 -27.42 25.10 38.57
C ASP A 22 -27.25 26.03 37.36
N ASN A 23 -26.71 25.52 36.25
CA ASN A 23 -26.67 26.24 34.98
C ASN A 23 -27.89 25.88 34.15
N MET A 24 -28.70 26.89 33.84
CA MET A 24 -29.88 26.76 32.98
C MET A 24 -29.45 26.40 31.56
N ILE A 25 -29.96 25.28 31.03
CA ILE A 25 -29.67 24.88 29.65
C ILE A 25 -30.72 25.49 28.75
N PRO A 26 -30.35 26.39 27.81
CA PRO A 26 -31.33 27.00 26.90
C PRO A 26 -31.94 25.92 26.01
N MET A 27 -33.27 25.91 25.90
CA MET A 27 -33.94 25.12 24.86
C MET A 27 -33.52 25.64 23.48
N LEU A 28 -33.07 24.74 22.62
CA LEU A 28 -32.75 25.07 21.24
C LEU A 28 -34.03 25.48 20.50
N GLY A 29 -34.16 26.77 20.20
CA GLY A 29 -35.30 27.29 19.47
C GLY A 29 -35.37 26.73 18.05
N TYR A 30 -36.59 26.51 17.52
CA TYR A 30 -36.79 26.05 16.14
C TYR A 30 -36.16 26.99 15.09
N ASN A 31 -36.03 28.28 15.44
CA ASN A 31 -35.44 29.31 14.59
C ASN A 31 -33.91 29.37 14.64
N ASP A 32 -33.29 28.89 15.71
CA ASP A 32 -31.84 28.75 15.81
C ASP A 32 -31.44 27.49 15.03
N ARG A 33 -31.18 27.69 13.74
CA ARG A 33 -31.01 26.60 12.77
C ARG A 33 -29.82 25.68 13.10
N THR A 34 -28.88 26.13 13.93
CA THR A 34 -27.73 25.33 14.37
C THR A 34 -27.15 25.81 15.70
N THR A 35 -26.92 24.90 16.66
CA THR A 35 -26.06 25.12 17.83
C THR A 35 -24.74 24.40 17.67
N ARG A 36 -23.65 25.12 17.93
CA ARG A 36 -22.31 24.56 17.87
C ARG A 36 -21.94 23.95 19.22
N TYR A 37 -21.76 22.63 19.25
CA TYR A 37 -21.24 21.92 20.41
C TYR A 37 -20.01 21.12 20.00
N LEU A 38 -18.89 21.32 20.72
CA LEU A 38 -17.59 20.71 20.43
C LEU A 38 -17.11 20.87 18.96
N GLY A 39 -17.52 21.95 18.28
CA GLY A 39 -17.17 22.19 16.87
C GLY A 39 -18.05 21.46 15.86
N VAL A 40 -19.17 20.89 16.28
CA VAL A 40 -20.22 20.30 15.44
C VAL A 40 -21.45 21.17 15.50
N ASP A 41 -22.00 21.50 14.34
CA ASP A 41 -23.25 22.25 14.26
C ASP A 41 -24.44 21.27 14.26
N PHE A 42 -25.18 21.28 15.36
CA PHE A 42 -26.40 20.50 15.57
C PHE A 42 -27.62 21.35 15.24
N THR A 43 -28.54 20.82 14.45
CA THR A 43 -29.87 21.41 14.21
C THR A 43 -30.70 21.46 15.49
N SER A 44 -31.79 22.22 15.49
CA SER A 44 -32.73 22.35 16.61
C SER A 44 -33.37 21.02 17.06
N ILE A 45 -33.29 19.97 16.24
CA ILE A 45 -33.71 18.59 16.57
C ILE A 45 -32.56 17.69 17.04
N GLY A 46 -31.37 18.26 17.27
CA GLY A 46 -30.17 17.52 17.68
C GLY A 46 -29.47 16.73 16.57
N ALA A 47 -29.89 16.87 15.31
CA ALA A 47 -29.25 16.21 14.17
C ALA A 47 -28.14 17.06 13.56
N ILE A 48 -27.07 16.47 13.04
CA ILE A 48 -25.99 17.19 12.36
C ILE A 48 -26.44 17.61 10.95
N ASN A 49 -26.07 18.81 10.50
CA ASN A 49 -26.32 19.24 9.13
C ASN A 49 -25.41 18.50 8.12
N VAL A 50 -25.93 17.44 7.53
CA VAL A 50 -25.20 16.54 6.59
C VAL A 50 -24.67 17.27 5.37
N GLN A 51 -25.44 18.21 4.80
CA GLN A 51 -25.04 18.93 3.59
C GLN A 51 -23.89 19.91 3.83
N LYS A 52 -23.82 20.46 5.05
CA LYS A 52 -22.70 21.31 5.45
C LYS A 52 -21.41 20.49 5.61
N VAL A 53 -21.49 19.38 6.36
CA VAL A 53 -20.35 18.47 6.55
C VAL A 53 -19.84 17.94 5.21
N LYS A 54 -20.74 17.59 4.28
CA LYS A 54 -20.36 17.17 2.92
C LYS A 54 -19.51 18.21 2.19
N ARG A 55 -19.95 19.47 2.19
CA ARG A 55 -19.21 20.57 1.52
C ARG A 55 -17.84 20.78 2.14
N GLU A 56 -17.75 20.84 3.47
CA GLU A 56 -16.47 21.03 4.17
C GLU A 56 -15.44 19.94 3.84
N ILE A 57 -15.89 18.68 3.66
CA ILE A 57 -15.02 17.57 3.30
C ILE A 57 -14.61 17.63 1.84
N SER A 58 -15.56 17.85 0.92
CA SER A 58 -15.23 18.03 -0.49
C SER A 58 -14.23 19.16 -0.67
N ASP A 59 -14.45 20.31 -0.03
CA ASP A 59 -13.53 21.44 -0.07
C ASP A 59 -12.14 21.09 0.51
N ALA A 60 -12.08 20.26 1.56
CA ALA A 60 -10.81 19.82 2.13
C ALA A 60 -10.08 18.83 1.21
N LEU A 61 -10.79 17.89 0.58
CA LEU A 61 -10.23 16.94 -0.37
C LEU A 61 -9.74 17.64 -1.65
N ASP A 62 -10.51 18.61 -2.16
CA ASP A 62 -10.14 19.41 -3.33
C ASP A 62 -8.89 20.26 -3.03
N LYS A 63 -8.82 20.86 -1.83
CA LYS A 63 -7.61 21.56 -1.38
C LYS A 63 -6.41 20.61 -1.34
N LEU A 64 -6.55 19.42 -0.76
CA LEU A 64 -5.47 18.42 -0.69
C LEU A 64 -4.98 17.98 -2.07
N GLU A 65 -5.89 17.80 -3.03
CA GLU A 65 -5.58 17.46 -4.42
C GLU A 65 -4.69 18.53 -5.07
N HIS A 66 -4.98 19.81 -4.81
CA HIS A 66 -4.28 20.95 -5.41
C HIS A 66 -3.04 21.42 -4.62
N LEU A 67 -2.76 20.85 -3.44
CA LEU A 67 -1.51 21.13 -2.73
C LEU A 67 -0.32 20.65 -3.55
N LYS A 68 0.67 21.51 -3.78
CA LYS A 68 1.95 21.15 -4.45
C LYS A 68 2.88 20.37 -3.51
N LEU A 69 2.39 19.29 -2.91
CA LEU A 69 3.18 18.37 -2.10
C LEU A 69 3.67 17.21 -2.97
N LYS A 70 4.81 16.60 -2.62
CA LYS A 70 5.19 15.33 -3.24
C LYS A 70 4.06 14.33 -2.98
N ALA A 71 3.70 13.48 -3.95
CA ALA A 71 2.63 12.48 -3.78
C ALA A 71 2.82 11.63 -2.51
N GLN A 72 4.07 11.24 -2.20
CA GLN A 72 4.48 10.59 -0.95
C GLN A 72 4.08 11.31 0.35
N CYS A 73 3.88 12.63 0.30
CA CYS A 73 3.49 13.48 1.43
C CYS A 73 2.00 13.78 1.45
N GLN A 74 1.30 13.70 0.31
CA GLN A 74 -0.15 13.88 0.24
C GLN A 74 -0.89 12.68 0.83
N GLU A 75 -0.29 11.49 0.79
CA GLU A 75 -0.85 10.28 1.42
C GLU A 75 -0.99 10.40 2.95
N ASP A 76 -0.18 11.23 3.61
CA ASP A 76 -0.33 11.51 5.05
C ASP A 76 -1.46 12.51 5.34
N GLY A 77 -1.82 13.35 4.36
CA GLY A 77 -2.91 14.32 4.45
C GLY A 77 -4.29 13.67 4.32
N TYR A 78 -4.38 12.37 4.02
CA TYR A 78 -5.67 11.69 4.00
C TYR A 78 -6.29 11.75 5.40
N PRO A 79 -7.56 12.20 5.51
CA PRO A 79 -8.28 12.25 6.78
C PRO A 79 -8.21 10.93 7.58
N GLY A 80 -8.08 9.79 6.90
CA GLY A 80 -7.98 8.48 7.54
C GLY A 80 -6.76 8.26 8.46
N GLN A 81 -5.61 8.87 8.20
CA GLN A 81 -4.44 8.72 9.07
C GLN A 81 -4.53 9.64 10.31
N GLN A 82 -5.07 10.86 10.15
CA GLN A 82 -5.29 11.79 11.25
C GLN A 82 -6.44 11.34 12.18
N ILE A 83 -7.42 10.61 11.64
CA ILE A 83 -8.44 9.94 12.45
C ILE A 83 -7.82 8.82 13.32
N ARG A 84 -6.74 8.16 12.87
CA ARG A 84 -6.08 7.07 13.62
C ARG A 84 -5.39 7.56 14.88
N SER A 85 -4.62 8.65 14.82
CA SER A 85 -3.97 9.25 16.01
C SER A 85 -4.98 9.64 17.08
N ASP A 86 -6.18 10.04 16.64
CA ASP A 86 -7.22 10.56 17.51
C ASP A 86 -8.13 9.44 18.06
N LEU A 87 -8.19 8.28 17.40
CA LEU A 87 -8.90 7.07 17.88
C LEU A 87 -8.04 6.17 18.78
N THR A 88 -6.71 6.19 18.66
CA THR A 88 -5.80 5.34 19.46
C THR A 88 -5.14 6.06 20.64
N GLY A 89 -5.63 7.23 21.04
CA GLY A 89 -5.13 7.99 22.19
C GLY A 89 -5.34 7.24 23.51
N SER A 90 -4.27 7.15 24.30
CA SER A 90 -4.12 6.37 25.53
C SER A 90 -5.10 6.73 26.65
N ASP A 91 -5.26 5.75 27.54
CA ASP A 91 -6.05 5.69 28.76
C ASP A 91 -5.93 6.93 29.67
N HIS A 92 -6.76 7.94 29.40
CA HIS A 92 -7.15 8.92 30.40
C HIS A 92 -8.67 9.06 30.44
N PRO A 93 -9.30 9.05 31.64
CA PRO A 93 -10.76 8.94 31.77
C PRO A 93 -11.52 10.19 31.32
N THR A 94 -10.83 11.29 31.01
CA THR A 94 -11.41 12.60 30.67
C THR A 94 -11.58 12.84 29.16
N LYS A 95 -11.31 11.83 28.31
CA LYS A 95 -11.48 11.91 26.84
C LYS A 95 -12.70 11.14 26.30
N SER A 96 -13.61 10.66 27.14
CA SER A 96 -14.82 9.96 26.69
C SER A 96 -15.75 10.83 25.85
N ASP A 97 -15.75 12.15 26.09
CA ASP A 97 -16.72 13.06 25.48
C ASP A 97 -16.32 13.52 24.07
N ARG A 98 -15.02 13.48 23.75
CA ARG A 98 -14.50 13.75 22.39
C ARG A 98 -14.68 12.55 21.44
N ILE A 99 -14.92 11.35 21.96
CA ILE A 99 -15.12 10.13 21.16
C ILE A 99 -16.56 10.07 20.62
N ARG A 100 -17.53 10.63 21.34
CA ARG A 100 -18.94 10.72 20.93
C ARG A 100 -19.11 11.75 19.79
N ASP A 101 -18.47 12.91 19.94
CA ASP A 101 -18.44 14.08 19.05
C ASP A 101 -18.16 13.79 17.56
N ARG A 102 -17.18 12.93 17.27
CA ARG A 102 -16.81 12.61 15.88
C ARG A 102 -17.58 11.45 15.29
N SER A 103 -18.09 10.58 16.15
CA SER A 103 -18.70 9.33 15.73
C SER A 103 -20.05 9.53 15.01
N ASP A 104 -20.74 10.65 15.27
CA ASP A 104 -21.99 11.03 14.59
C ASP A 104 -21.76 11.81 13.28
N LYS A 105 -20.68 12.62 13.20
CA LYS A 105 -20.18 13.13 11.91
C LYS A 105 -19.80 11.96 11.00
N ILE A 106 -19.11 10.93 11.51
CA ILE A 106 -18.67 9.79 10.69
C ILE A 106 -19.80 8.78 10.39
N LEU A 107 -20.87 8.74 11.18
CA LEU A 107 -22.10 7.98 10.88
C LEU A 107 -22.74 8.39 9.55
N TYR A 108 -22.74 9.69 9.24
CA TYR A 108 -23.19 10.20 7.96
C TYR A 108 -22.12 10.13 6.87
N TRP A 109 -20.83 10.07 7.23
CA TRP A 109 -19.78 9.69 6.28
C TRP A 109 -20.07 8.29 5.71
N ILE A 110 -20.43 7.30 6.53
CA ILE A 110 -20.65 5.90 6.09
C ILE A 110 -21.90 5.70 5.22
N ARG A 111 -22.88 6.62 5.32
CA ARG A 111 -24.07 6.62 4.45
C ARG A 111 -23.72 7.06 3.03
N TRP A 112 -22.65 7.85 2.88
CA TRP A 112 -21.92 8.01 1.63
C TRP A 112 -20.87 6.88 1.54
N ASP A 113 -20.22 6.66 0.41
CA ASP A 113 -19.04 5.80 0.37
C ASP A 113 -17.80 6.70 0.36
N PRO A 114 -17.33 7.28 1.49
CA PRO A 114 -16.15 8.14 1.48
C PRO A 114 -14.90 7.31 1.18
N SER A 115 -14.99 5.98 1.33
CA SER A 115 -14.02 5.06 0.79
C SER A 115 -13.87 5.33 -0.72
N MET A 116 -14.94 5.33 -1.51
CA MET A 116 -14.89 5.70 -2.94
C MET A 116 -14.23 7.07 -3.16
N GLY A 117 -14.63 8.11 -2.42
CA GLY A 117 -14.05 9.46 -2.57
C GLY A 117 -12.55 9.55 -2.24
N LEU A 118 -12.09 8.82 -1.22
CA LEU A 118 -10.67 8.78 -0.83
C LEU A 118 -9.83 7.96 -1.81
N PHE A 119 -10.36 6.88 -2.38
CA PHE A 119 -9.66 6.10 -3.41
C PHE A 119 -9.62 6.83 -4.73
N ASP A 120 -10.71 7.48 -5.11
CA ASP A 120 -10.74 8.26 -6.34
C ASP A 120 -9.75 9.41 -6.22
N LEU A 121 -9.66 10.06 -5.06
CA LEU A 121 -8.61 11.05 -4.79
C LEU A 121 -7.20 10.42 -4.85
N GLY A 122 -6.98 9.26 -4.24
CA GLY A 122 -5.69 8.58 -4.30
C GLY A 122 -5.29 8.10 -5.68
N LYS A 123 -6.24 7.62 -6.47
CA LYS A 123 -6.04 7.30 -7.88
C LYS A 123 -5.72 8.56 -8.68
N ARG A 124 -6.38 9.69 -8.43
CA ARG A 124 -6.07 10.97 -9.11
C ARG A 124 -4.69 11.50 -8.75
N ILE A 125 -4.33 11.54 -7.46
CA ILE A 125 -3.02 12.00 -6.96
C ILE A 125 -1.89 11.12 -7.50
N LEU A 126 -2.07 9.80 -7.50
CA LEU A 126 -1.10 8.83 -8.02
C LEU A 126 -1.25 8.58 -9.53
N HIS A 127 -2.14 9.31 -10.21
CA HIS A 127 -2.48 9.14 -11.62
C HIS A 127 -2.74 7.68 -12.04
N LEU A 128 -3.32 6.88 -11.16
CA LEU A 128 -3.62 5.46 -11.37
C LEU A 128 -4.89 5.29 -12.21
N PRO A 129 -4.97 4.25 -13.07
CA PRO A 129 -6.20 3.92 -13.78
C PRO A 129 -7.37 3.68 -12.85
N VAL A 130 -8.59 4.01 -13.29
CA VAL A 130 -9.83 3.84 -12.51
C VAL A 130 -10.02 2.40 -12.02
N LEU A 131 -9.64 1.43 -12.86
CA LEU A 131 -9.75 -0.01 -12.59
C LEU A 131 -8.76 -0.54 -11.55
N THR A 132 -7.82 0.29 -11.06
CA THR A 132 -6.85 -0.12 -10.04
C THR A 132 -7.55 -0.63 -8.78
N SER A 133 -7.05 -1.74 -8.23
CA SER A 133 -7.61 -2.39 -7.04
C SER A 133 -7.70 -1.44 -5.85
N ASN A 134 -8.86 -1.37 -5.20
CA ASN A 134 -9.00 -0.61 -3.95
C ASN A 134 -8.24 -1.29 -2.79
N GLU A 135 -8.07 -2.60 -2.84
CA GLU A 135 -7.37 -3.40 -1.83
C GLU A 135 -5.91 -2.96 -1.64
N PHE A 136 -5.24 -2.55 -2.73
CA PHE A 136 -3.87 -2.04 -2.69
C PHE A 136 -3.72 -0.86 -1.72
N PHE A 137 -4.72 0.02 -1.66
CA PHE A 137 -4.69 1.18 -0.77
C PHE A 137 -4.76 0.78 0.70
N TYR A 138 -5.50 -0.27 1.04
CA TYR A 138 -5.71 -0.69 2.43
C TYR A 138 -4.64 -1.63 2.97
N LEU A 139 -4.04 -2.42 2.09
CA LEU A 139 -3.05 -3.40 2.51
C LEU A 139 -1.86 -2.72 3.20
N PRO A 140 -1.28 -3.33 4.24
CA PRO A 140 -0.12 -2.76 4.91
C PRO A 140 1.06 -2.57 3.96
N ILE A 141 1.92 -1.56 4.21
CA ILE A 141 3.17 -1.36 3.44
C ILE A 141 4.07 -2.60 3.49
N LYS A 142 4.11 -3.30 4.63
CA LYS A 142 4.86 -4.57 4.75
C LYS A 142 4.37 -5.66 3.78
N GLU A 143 3.14 -5.56 3.29
CA GLU A 143 2.46 -6.49 2.39
C GLU A 143 2.18 -5.86 1.01
N ASP A 144 2.96 -4.85 0.62
CA ASP A 144 2.85 -4.23 -0.70
C ASP A 144 1.60 -3.38 -0.93
N GLY A 145 1.03 -2.78 0.11
CA GLY A 145 -0.01 -1.76 -0.02
C GLY A 145 0.40 -0.37 0.49
N LEU A 146 -0.52 0.59 0.45
CA LEU A 146 -0.30 1.97 0.92
C LEU A 146 -0.71 2.22 2.37
N GLN A 147 -1.29 1.22 3.04
CA GLN A 147 -1.69 1.30 4.45
C GLN A 147 -2.66 2.46 4.76
N LEU A 148 -3.52 2.81 3.80
CA LEU A 148 -4.63 3.72 4.04
C LEU A 148 -5.70 3.05 4.91
N MET A 149 -6.29 3.84 5.80
CA MET A 149 -7.35 3.35 6.66
C MET A 149 -8.65 3.19 5.86
N ASN A 150 -9.29 2.02 5.94
CA ASN A 150 -10.68 1.90 5.51
C ASN A 150 -11.56 2.60 6.55
N ILE A 151 -11.99 3.83 6.25
CA ILE A 151 -12.82 4.65 7.13
C ILE A 151 -14.15 3.95 7.41
N ARG A 152 -14.78 3.38 6.37
CA ARG A 152 -16.05 2.66 6.49
C ARG A 152 -15.94 1.52 7.50
N GLU A 153 -14.96 0.64 7.34
CA GLU A 153 -14.76 -0.50 8.25
C GLU A 153 -14.35 -0.04 9.65
N THR A 154 -13.36 0.85 9.74
CA THR A 154 -12.81 1.27 11.03
C THR A 154 -13.88 1.87 11.92
N VAL A 155 -14.74 2.71 11.33
CA VAL A 155 -15.77 3.40 12.10
C VAL A 155 -16.93 2.47 12.40
N SER A 156 -17.33 1.62 11.45
CA SER A 156 -18.36 0.60 11.70
C SER A 156 -17.96 -0.30 12.88
N LEU A 157 -16.72 -0.82 12.88
CA LEU A 157 -16.18 -1.62 13.97
C LEU A 157 -16.07 -0.83 15.29
N SER A 158 -15.64 0.43 15.24
CA SER A 158 -15.53 1.30 16.42
C SER A 158 -16.90 1.56 17.04
N LYS A 159 -17.94 1.78 16.23
CA LYS A 159 -19.32 1.96 16.69
C LYS A 159 -19.85 0.67 17.30
N ILE A 160 -19.71 -0.48 16.63
CA ILE A 160 -20.11 -1.79 17.18
C ILE A 160 -19.45 -2.02 18.55
N LYS A 161 -18.13 -1.75 18.67
CA LYS A 161 -17.39 -1.88 19.93
C LYS A 161 -17.91 -0.92 21.01
N LEU A 162 -18.15 0.34 20.67
CA LEU A 162 -18.70 1.35 21.59
C LEU A 162 -20.07 0.92 22.12
N TYR A 163 -20.97 0.50 21.23
CA TYR A 163 -22.31 0.05 21.61
C TYR A 163 -22.26 -1.13 22.57
N LYS A 164 -21.44 -2.14 22.27
CA LYS A 164 -21.26 -3.28 23.18
C LYS A 164 -20.73 -2.86 24.54
N LYS A 165 -19.74 -1.95 24.57
CA LYS A 165 -19.18 -1.43 25.81
C LYS A 165 -20.20 -0.68 26.66
N ILE A 166 -21.09 0.10 26.03
CA ILE A 166 -22.18 0.80 26.73
C ILE A 166 -23.20 -0.22 27.27
N MET A 167 -23.57 -1.22 26.46
CA MET A 167 -24.52 -2.26 26.86
C MET A 167 -24.00 -3.12 28.01
N SER A 168 -22.69 -3.37 28.09
CA SER A 168 -22.04 -4.07 29.21
C SER A 168 -21.76 -3.17 30.42
N GLY A 169 -22.02 -1.86 30.33
CA GLY A 169 -21.73 -0.89 31.39
C GLY A 169 -22.78 -0.88 32.51
N TYR A 170 -22.43 -0.24 33.62
CA TYR A 170 -23.31 -0.13 34.79
C TYR A 170 -24.36 0.98 34.68
N ASP A 171 -24.13 2.01 33.86
CA ASP A 171 -25.02 3.17 33.73
C ASP A 171 -26.39 2.77 33.11
N PRO A 172 -27.49 2.84 33.85
CA PRO A 172 -28.81 2.45 33.37
C PRO A 172 -29.39 3.44 32.35
N VAL A 173 -29.05 4.74 32.43
CA VAL A 173 -29.54 5.79 31.51
C VAL A 173 -28.93 5.62 30.13
N LEU A 174 -27.61 5.37 30.06
CA LEU A 174 -26.93 5.13 28.79
C LEU A 174 -27.39 3.83 28.12
N ARG A 175 -27.62 2.77 28.90
CA ARG A 175 -28.19 1.52 28.39
C ARG A 175 -29.60 1.74 27.84
N TYR A 176 -30.45 2.44 28.58
CA TYR A 176 -31.80 2.77 28.13
C TYR A 176 -31.80 3.63 26.86
N LEU A 177 -30.92 4.64 26.77
CA LEU A 177 -30.75 5.46 25.56
C LEU A 177 -30.34 4.63 24.34
N VAL A 178 -29.40 3.70 24.49
CA VAL A 178 -28.97 2.81 23.40
C VAL A 178 -30.08 1.85 23.00
N GLN A 179 -30.79 1.27 23.98
CA GLN A 179 -31.92 0.36 23.74
C GLN A 179 -33.10 1.05 23.05
N THR A 180 -33.41 2.30 23.42
CA THR A 180 -34.52 3.10 22.86
C THR A 180 -34.19 3.66 21.47
N GLN A 181 -32.93 4.04 21.22
CA GLN A 181 -32.46 4.32 19.86
C GLN A 181 -32.43 3.07 18.96
N LYS A 182 -32.67 1.89 19.56
CA LYS A 182 -33.03 0.60 18.98
C LYS A 182 -32.41 0.32 17.62
N ASN A 183 -31.34 -0.47 17.62
CA ASN A 183 -30.87 -1.37 16.55
C ASN A 183 -30.59 -0.80 15.14
N ARG A 184 -31.33 0.15 14.56
CA ARG A 184 -31.16 0.61 13.17
C ARG A 184 -29.75 1.07 12.83
N ILE A 185 -29.08 1.78 13.74
CA ILE A 185 -27.72 2.26 13.53
C ILE A 185 -26.71 1.11 13.54
N ILE A 186 -26.85 0.19 14.51
CA ILE A 186 -25.97 -0.97 14.63
C ILE A 186 -26.24 -1.96 13.51
N ASP A 187 -27.50 -2.30 13.26
CA ASP A 187 -27.96 -3.13 12.14
C ASP A 187 -27.45 -2.59 10.83
N HIS A 188 -27.47 -1.27 10.61
CA HIS A 188 -26.86 -0.67 9.43
C HIS A 188 -25.37 -1.00 9.32
N PHE A 189 -24.59 -0.92 10.41
CA PHE A 189 -23.17 -1.27 10.39
C PHE A 189 -22.91 -2.78 10.29
N ILE A 190 -23.74 -3.60 10.92
CA ILE A 190 -23.69 -5.07 10.83
C ILE A 190 -24.00 -5.51 9.39
N ILE A 191 -25.08 -4.99 8.79
CA ILE A 191 -25.46 -5.23 7.39
C ILE A 191 -24.37 -4.71 6.45
N ASN A 192 -23.87 -3.49 6.64
CA ASN A 192 -22.82 -2.92 5.79
C ASN A 192 -21.52 -3.74 5.80
N LEU A 193 -21.19 -4.37 6.91
CA LEU A 193 -20.03 -5.26 7.04
C LEU A 193 -20.37 -6.73 6.74
N ASN A 194 -21.62 -7.02 6.38
CA ASN A 194 -22.15 -8.36 6.14
C ASN A 194 -21.85 -9.33 7.29
N LEU A 195 -22.12 -8.89 8.53
CA LEU A 195 -21.88 -9.65 9.74
C LEU A 195 -23.16 -10.27 10.29
N GLU A 196 -23.04 -11.36 11.05
CA GLU A 196 -24.15 -11.95 11.79
C GLU A 196 -24.53 -11.09 13.00
N GLN A 197 -25.81 -11.08 13.42
CA GLN A 197 -26.33 -10.17 14.44
C GLN A 197 -25.79 -10.43 15.86
N SER A 198 -25.38 -11.66 16.16
CA SER A 198 -24.84 -12.05 17.45
C SER A 198 -23.31 -11.95 17.41
N LEU A 199 -22.75 -10.93 18.04
CA LEU A 199 -21.30 -10.75 18.10
C LEU A 199 -20.88 -10.39 19.54
N SER A 200 -19.90 -11.09 20.10
CA SER A 200 -19.16 -10.75 21.33
C SER A 200 -18.13 -9.64 21.08
N LEU A 201 -17.44 -9.14 22.12
CA LEU A 201 -16.34 -8.18 21.95
C LEU A 201 -15.10 -8.83 21.29
N ASP A 202 -14.82 -10.10 21.59
CA ASP A 202 -13.73 -10.86 20.97
C ASP A 202 -13.99 -11.08 19.48
N ASP A 203 -15.26 -11.19 19.09
CA ASP A 203 -15.66 -11.34 17.69
C ASP A 203 -15.31 -10.11 16.86
N VAL A 204 -15.25 -8.91 17.45
CA VAL A 204 -14.92 -7.67 16.70
C VAL A 204 -13.46 -7.67 16.23
N ASN A 205 -12.54 -8.20 17.05
CA ASN A 205 -11.14 -8.33 16.65
C ASN A 205 -10.98 -9.41 15.57
N GLN A 206 -11.67 -10.55 15.74
CA GLN A 206 -11.68 -11.62 14.73
C GLN A 206 -12.26 -11.15 13.39
N ILE A 207 -13.32 -10.34 13.41
CA ILE A 207 -13.91 -9.73 12.21
C ILE A 207 -12.90 -8.82 11.52
N LYS A 208 -12.17 -7.99 12.27
CA LYS A 208 -11.14 -7.13 11.70
C LYS A 208 -10.08 -7.95 10.96
N ASP A 209 -9.62 -9.04 11.57
CA ASP A 209 -8.64 -9.93 10.96
C ASP A 209 -9.20 -10.65 9.72
N LYS A 210 -10.47 -11.06 9.77
CA LYS A 210 -11.20 -11.63 8.62
C LYS A 210 -11.29 -10.63 7.47
N LEU A 211 -11.69 -9.38 7.71
CA LEU A 211 -11.78 -8.34 6.67
C LEU A 211 -10.42 -8.07 6.00
N VAL A 212 -9.33 -8.05 6.77
CA VAL A 212 -7.98 -7.92 6.22
C VAL A 212 -7.62 -9.14 5.36
N LYS A 213 -7.95 -10.35 5.83
CA LYS A 213 -7.72 -11.60 5.09
C LYS A 213 -8.51 -11.64 3.77
N ASP A 214 -9.77 -11.23 3.79
CA ASP A 214 -10.65 -11.22 2.61
C ASP A 214 -10.13 -10.23 1.56
N LYS A 215 -9.70 -9.03 1.97
CA LYS A 215 -9.01 -8.08 1.09
C LYS A 215 -7.74 -8.66 0.49
N ARG A 216 -6.92 -9.33 1.31
CA ARG A 216 -5.69 -9.96 0.85
C ARG A 216 -5.98 -11.02 -0.22
N ASN A 217 -6.94 -11.90 0.05
CA ASN A 217 -7.35 -12.94 -0.90
C ASN A 217 -7.90 -12.34 -2.19
N SER A 218 -8.75 -11.31 -2.09
CA SER A 218 -9.28 -10.60 -3.27
C SER A 218 -8.17 -9.93 -4.09
N PHE A 219 -7.18 -9.33 -3.43
CA PHE A 219 -6.06 -8.68 -4.10
C PHE A 219 -5.18 -9.68 -4.87
N ILE A 220 -4.85 -10.82 -4.24
CA ILE A 220 -4.01 -11.87 -4.84
C ILE A 220 -4.60 -12.41 -6.14
N GLN A 221 -5.93 -12.50 -6.23
CA GLN A 221 -6.63 -13.00 -7.42
C GLN A 221 -6.66 -12.00 -8.60
N LYS A 222 -6.31 -10.73 -8.35
CA LYS A 222 -6.34 -9.67 -9.36
C LYS A 222 -4.97 -9.47 -10.01
N ILE A 223 -4.96 -8.90 -11.22
CA ILE A 223 -3.72 -8.59 -11.96
C ILE A 223 -2.76 -7.67 -11.17
N HIS A 224 -3.31 -6.79 -10.34
CA HIS A 224 -2.53 -5.89 -9.49
C HIS A 224 -1.80 -6.64 -8.35
N GLY A 225 -2.27 -7.81 -7.95
CA GLY A 225 -1.68 -8.66 -6.91
C GLY A 225 -0.64 -9.65 -7.42
N VAL A 226 -0.33 -9.67 -8.73
CA VAL A 226 0.74 -10.53 -9.27
C VAL A 226 2.07 -10.17 -8.63
N GLY A 227 2.72 -11.15 -8.02
CA GLY A 227 3.96 -10.97 -7.24
C GLY A 227 3.76 -10.67 -5.76
N PHE A 228 2.52 -10.60 -5.27
CA PHE A 228 2.21 -10.33 -3.85
C PHE A 228 3.01 -11.22 -2.89
N GLU A 229 3.18 -12.50 -3.21
CA GLU A 229 3.97 -13.45 -2.41
C GLU A 229 5.44 -12.99 -2.23
N VAL A 230 6.06 -12.45 -3.28
CA VAL A 230 7.44 -11.94 -3.23
C VAL A 230 7.51 -10.65 -2.43
N PHE A 231 6.55 -9.76 -2.61
CA PHE A 231 6.56 -8.45 -1.97
C PHE A 231 6.18 -8.52 -0.48
N SER A 232 5.24 -9.38 -0.10
CA SER A 232 4.79 -9.55 1.28
C SER A 232 5.81 -10.26 2.17
N THR A 233 6.64 -11.14 1.59
CA THR A 233 7.71 -11.82 2.33
C THR A 233 8.86 -10.89 2.68
N SER A 234 9.07 -9.81 1.92
CA SER A 234 10.18 -8.87 2.10
C SER A 234 9.73 -7.43 2.40
N PRO A 235 9.23 -7.15 3.63
CA PRO A 235 8.85 -5.80 4.06
C PRO A 235 9.97 -4.77 3.91
N LEU A 236 11.24 -5.21 3.92
CA LEU A 236 12.40 -4.37 3.70
C LEU A 236 12.30 -3.61 2.37
N THR A 237 12.02 -4.35 1.29
CA THR A 237 11.99 -3.80 -0.08
C THR A 237 10.73 -2.99 -0.38
N ASN A 238 9.80 -2.90 0.57
CA ASN A 238 8.59 -2.09 0.46
C ASN A 238 8.74 -0.72 1.13
N LYS A 239 9.82 -0.53 1.91
CA LYS A 239 10.03 0.71 2.68
C LYS A 239 10.16 1.96 1.82
N TRP A 240 10.48 1.85 0.53
CA TRP A 240 10.52 3.02 -0.37
C TRP A 240 9.14 3.70 -0.54
N MET A 241 8.06 2.99 -0.23
CA MET A 241 6.71 3.55 -0.20
C MET A 241 6.46 4.42 1.05
N LYS A 242 7.33 4.33 2.06
CA LYS A 242 7.24 5.17 3.26
C LYS A 242 7.83 6.55 3.02
N ARG A 243 7.29 7.53 3.76
CA ARG A 243 7.65 8.95 3.74
C ARG A 243 9.11 9.25 4.07
N ASP A 244 9.77 8.40 4.84
CA ASP A 244 11.15 8.57 5.27
C ASP A 244 12.15 8.44 4.11
N ILE A 245 11.73 7.86 2.98
CA ILE A 245 12.59 7.64 1.81
C ILE A 245 12.19 8.58 0.67
N ARG A 246 12.82 9.76 0.63
CA ARG A 246 12.48 10.87 -0.29
C ARG A 246 13.42 11.02 -1.50
N THR A 247 14.16 9.98 -1.84
CA THR A 247 15.17 10.03 -2.90
C THR A 247 14.57 10.12 -4.30
N MET A 248 13.30 9.76 -4.46
CA MET A 248 12.62 9.76 -5.75
C MET A 248 11.95 11.11 -6.04
N SER A 249 11.89 11.47 -7.33
CA SER A 249 11.01 12.53 -7.80
C SER A 249 9.55 12.09 -7.68
N THR A 250 8.60 13.03 -7.61
CA THR A 250 7.16 12.71 -7.59
C THR A 250 6.76 11.84 -8.79
N ARG A 251 7.25 12.18 -9.99
CA ARG A 251 6.98 11.42 -11.21
C ARG A 251 7.52 10.00 -11.13
N THR A 252 8.76 9.84 -10.65
CA THR A 252 9.39 8.53 -10.49
C THR A 252 8.61 7.69 -9.47
N PHE A 253 8.24 8.28 -8.32
CA PHE A 253 7.45 7.61 -7.29
C PHE A 253 6.12 7.09 -7.84
N ILE A 254 5.35 7.97 -8.51
CA ILE A 254 4.07 7.61 -9.12
C ILE A 254 4.25 6.46 -10.12
N ASN A 255 5.24 6.58 -11.02
CA ASN A 255 5.50 5.55 -12.00
C ASN A 255 6.00 4.24 -11.37
N SER A 256 6.71 4.30 -10.23
CA SER A 256 7.10 3.11 -9.48
C SER A 256 5.89 2.44 -8.82
N ILE A 257 4.92 3.19 -8.31
CA ILE A 257 3.64 2.63 -7.83
C ILE A 257 2.89 1.98 -8.99
N LYS A 258 2.86 2.63 -10.16
CA LYS A 258 2.25 2.04 -11.37
C LYS A 258 2.95 0.76 -11.81
N LEU A 259 4.28 0.76 -11.77
CA LEU A 259 5.10 -0.41 -12.08
C LEU A 259 4.80 -1.54 -11.09
N ARG A 260 4.72 -1.23 -9.80
CA ARG A 260 4.47 -2.19 -8.73
C ARG A 260 3.11 -2.87 -8.89
N THR A 261 2.08 -2.06 -9.15
CA THR A 261 0.68 -2.49 -9.29
C THR A 261 0.33 -3.03 -10.67
N ASN A 262 1.27 -3.18 -11.61
CA ASN A 262 0.99 -3.56 -13.00
C ASN A 262 0.00 -2.63 -13.74
N THR A 263 0.06 -1.32 -13.47
CA THR A 263 -0.84 -0.31 -14.07
C THR A 263 -0.13 0.66 -15.02
N LEU A 264 1.17 0.45 -15.28
CA LEU A 264 1.85 1.14 -16.38
C LEU A 264 1.27 0.71 -17.72
N GLU A 265 1.12 1.68 -18.62
CA GLU A 265 0.46 1.48 -19.91
C GLU A 265 1.20 0.48 -20.80
N THR A 266 0.53 -0.65 -21.01
CA THR A 266 0.80 -1.66 -22.03
C THR A 266 -0.54 -2.12 -22.63
N ARG A 267 -0.56 -2.73 -23.82
CA ARG A 267 -1.82 -3.25 -24.40
C ARG A 267 -2.57 -4.17 -23.44
N VAL A 268 -1.87 -5.09 -22.75
CA VAL A 268 -2.50 -5.97 -21.76
C VAL A 268 -3.26 -5.16 -20.68
N THR A 269 -2.66 -4.09 -20.16
CA THR A 269 -3.29 -3.26 -19.13
C THR A 269 -4.43 -2.39 -19.68
N THR A 270 -4.25 -1.75 -20.84
CA THR A 270 -5.25 -0.83 -21.40
C THR A 270 -6.44 -1.55 -22.00
N THR A 271 -6.28 -2.82 -22.37
CA THR A 271 -7.35 -3.67 -22.92
C THR A 271 -7.82 -4.74 -21.94
N THR A 272 -7.54 -4.56 -20.65
CA THR A 272 -8.05 -5.49 -19.62
C THR A 272 -9.57 -5.54 -19.66
N GLY A 273 -10.14 -6.75 -19.64
CA GLY A 273 -11.58 -6.97 -19.75
C GLY A 273 -12.15 -6.88 -21.18
N LEU A 274 -11.32 -6.55 -22.17
CA LEU A 274 -11.72 -6.49 -23.58
C LEU A 274 -11.18 -7.71 -24.36
N ILE A 275 -11.99 -8.22 -25.29
CA ILE A 275 -11.58 -9.23 -26.27
C ILE A 275 -10.99 -8.46 -27.46
N THR A 276 -9.71 -8.14 -27.39
CA THR A 276 -9.01 -7.39 -28.43
C THR A 276 -7.53 -7.80 -28.49
N ASN A 277 -6.82 -7.29 -29.49
CA ASN A 277 -5.43 -7.61 -29.75
C ASN A 277 -4.50 -7.10 -28.62
N LYS A 278 -3.84 -8.02 -27.93
CA LYS A 278 -2.87 -7.75 -26.86
C LYS A 278 -1.42 -7.87 -27.31
N VAL A 279 -1.17 -8.24 -28.57
CA VAL A 279 0.17 -8.47 -29.12
C VAL A 279 1.02 -7.20 -29.03
N CYS A 280 2.29 -7.36 -28.68
CA CYS A 280 3.30 -6.31 -28.56
C CYS A 280 3.40 -5.45 -29.82
N ARG A 281 3.19 -4.14 -29.67
CA ARG A 281 3.31 -3.13 -30.75
C ARG A 281 4.68 -3.10 -31.40
N GLY A 282 5.72 -3.44 -30.64
CA GLY A 282 7.08 -3.38 -31.14
C GLY A 282 7.49 -4.65 -31.89
N CYS A 283 7.45 -5.81 -31.23
CA CYS A 283 8.03 -7.04 -31.80
C CYS A 283 7.01 -7.99 -32.42
N HIS A 284 5.72 -7.84 -32.12
CA HIS A 284 4.65 -8.67 -32.66
C HIS A 284 4.76 -10.18 -32.31
N GLN A 285 5.58 -10.56 -31.33
CA GLN A 285 5.86 -11.97 -30.99
C GLN A 285 5.13 -12.50 -29.74
N ALA A 286 4.64 -11.62 -28.88
CA ALA A 286 4.01 -12.00 -27.60
C ALA A 286 3.07 -10.89 -27.13
N ASP A 287 2.25 -11.17 -26.12
CA ASP A 287 1.43 -10.16 -25.47
C ASP A 287 2.27 -9.04 -24.86
N GLU A 288 1.82 -7.79 -25.05
CA GLU A 288 2.42 -6.59 -24.51
C GLU A 288 2.13 -6.47 -23.01
N SER A 289 2.80 -7.30 -22.22
CA SER A 289 2.81 -7.23 -20.76
C SER A 289 4.06 -6.49 -20.27
N LEU A 290 4.02 -6.00 -19.03
CA LEU A 290 5.22 -5.46 -18.38
C LEU A 290 6.36 -6.49 -18.31
N MET A 291 6.02 -7.75 -18.06
CA MET A 291 7.00 -8.85 -18.10
C MET A 291 7.69 -8.92 -19.46
N HIS A 292 6.91 -8.91 -20.56
CA HIS A 292 7.46 -8.94 -21.90
C HIS A 292 8.39 -7.74 -22.17
N VAL A 293 7.91 -6.53 -21.92
CA VAL A 293 8.65 -5.29 -22.20
C VAL A 293 9.94 -5.20 -21.36
N LEU A 294 9.87 -5.57 -20.08
CA LEU A 294 10.98 -5.43 -19.13
C LEU A 294 12.00 -6.57 -19.18
N GLN A 295 11.65 -7.74 -19.72
CA GLN A 295 12.51 -8.93 -19.71
C GLN A 295 12.92 -9.43 -21.10
N VAL A 296 12.04 -9.33 -22.09
CA VAL A 296 12.20 -10.07 -23.37
C VAL A 296 12.36 -9.13 -24.57
N TYR A 297 11.66 -8.01 -24.60
CA TYR A 297 11.51 -7.16 -25.78
C TYR A 297 12.84 -6.83 -26.50
N PRO A 298 13.06 -7.20 -27.78
CA PRO A 298 14.37 -7.12 -28.42
C PRO A 298 15.00 -5.71 -28.46
N THR A 299 14.22 -4.68 -28.78
CA THR A 299 14.74 -3.31 -28.96
C THR A 299 15.31 -2.72 -27.67
N THR A 300 14.84 -3.14 -26.50
CA THR A 300 15.38 -2.68 -25.20
C THR A 300 16.47 -3.58 -24.62
N LYS A 301 17.01 -4.53 -25.40
CA LYS A 301 18.05 -5.48 -24.94
C LYS A 301 19.24 -4.77 -24.31
N GLY A 302 19.75 -3.71 -24.95
CA GLY A 302 20.88 -2.93 -24.43
C GLY A 302 20.59 -2.30 -23.06
N LEU A 303 19.37 -1.78 -22.85
CA LEU A 303 18.96 -1.21 -21.55
C LEU A 303 18.80 -2.28 -20.46
N ARG A 304 18.34 -3.49 -20.82
CA ARG A 304 18.28 -4.62 -19.87
C ARG A 304 19.67 -5.07 -19.44
N ILE A 305 20.61 -5.16 -20.39
CA ILE A 305 22.02 -5.46 -20.11
C ILE A 305 22.61 -4.37 -19.22
N ASN A 306 22.37 -3.10 -19.53
CA ASN A 306 22.86 -1.99 -18.72
C ASN A 306 22.30 -2.01 -17.28
N ARG A 307 20.99 -2.29 -17.09
CA ARG A 307 20.38 -2.47 -15.76
C ARG A 307 21.08 -3.57 -14.95
N HIS A 308 21.40 -4.69 -15.59
CA HIS A 308 22.18 -5.78 -14.98
C HIS A 308 23.61 -5.32 -14.64
N HIS A 309 24.32 -4.70 -15.58
CA HIS A 309 25.68 -4.21 -15.35
C HIS A 309 25.76 -3.19 -14.20
N ILE A 310 24.78 -2.29 -14.06
CA ILE A 310 24.72 -1.33 -12.95
C ILE A 310 24.65 -2.07 -11.60
N LEU A 311 23.88 -3.16 -11.52
CA LEU A 311 23.81 -3.97 -10.30
C LEU A 311 25.13 -4.70 -10.02
N CYS A 312 25.75 -5.29 -11.04
CA CYS A 312 27.06 -5.93 -10.91
C CYS A 312 28.12 -4.94 -10.39
N VAL A 313 28.18 -3.73 -10.97
CA VAL A 313 29.08 -2.66 -10.51
C VAL A 313 28.80 -2.30 -9.05
N ARG A 314 27.53 -2.14 -8.65
CA ARG A 314 27.17 -1.81 -7.26
C ARG A 314 27.61 -2.89 -6.27
N ILE A 315 27.45 -4.15 -6.62
CA ILE A 315 27.89 -5.29 -5.79
C ILE A 315 29.41 -5.35 -5.72
N ALA A 316 30.09 -5.23 -6.87
CA ALA A 316 31.56 -5.21 -6.94
C ALA A 316 32.16 -4.09 -6.09
N THR A 317 31.67 -2.85 -6.23
CA THR A 317 32.11 -1.72 -5.41
C THR A 317 31.91 -2.01 -3.91
N LYS A 318 30.82 -2.68 -3.52
CA LYS A 318 30.57 -2.98 -2.11
C LYS A 318 31.54 -4.05 -1.57
N LEU A 319 31.86 -5.05 -2.38
CA LEU A 319 32.82 -6.10 -2.04
C LEU A 319 34.23 -5.52 -1.94
N GLN A 320 34.62 -4.64 -2.87
CA GLN A 320 35.88 -3.91 -2.82
C GLN A 320 36.02 -3.07 -1.54
N GLN A 321 34.95 -2.37 -1.13
CA GLN A 321 34.92 -1.66 0.17
C GLN A 321 35.08 -2.57 1.40
N LYS A 322 34.88 -3.88 1.25
CA LYS A 322 35.10 -4.91 2.28
C LYS A 322 36.45 -5.63 2.14
N ASN A 323 37.33 -5.08 1.31
CA ASN A 323 38.65 -5.61 0.99
C ASN A 323 38.59 -6.98 0.29
N TYR A 324 37.59 -7.18 -0.57
CA TYR A 324 37.64 -8.26 -1.55
C TYR A 324 38.29 -7.76 -2.83
N GLU A 325 39.17 -8.56 -3.40
CA GLU A 325 39.54 -8.47 -4.81
C GLU A 325 38.36 -8.98 -5.64
N VAL A 326 37.96 -8.24 -6.68
CA VAL A 326 36.76 -8.59 -7.47
C VAL A 326 37.11 -8.68 -8.93
N HIS A 327 36.96 -9.87 -9.50
CA HIS A 327 37.10 -10.16 -10.91
C HIS A 327 35.71 -10.19 -11.55
N ARG A 328 35.58 -9.61 -12.75
CA ARG A 328 34.30 -9.54 -13.47
C ARG A 328 34.40 -10.35 -14.74
N GLU A 329 33.34 -11.11 -15.04
CA GLU A 329 33.17 -11.78 -16.34
C GLU A 329 34.35 -12.69 -16.76
N GLU A 330 35.02 -13.33 -15.79
CA GLU A 330 36.07 -14.32 -16.10
C GLU A 330 35.46 -15.62 -16.64
N SER A 331 36.10 -16.19 -17.66
CA SER A 331 35.65 -17.42 -18.31
C SER A 331 36.38 -18.64 -17.77
N TYR A 332 35.62 -19.70 -17.51
CA TYR A 332 36.12 -20.99 -17.05
C TYR A 332 35.55 -22.11 -17.93
N PRO A 333 36.36 -23.09 -18.36
CA PRO A 333 35.83 -24.24 -19.09
C PRO A 333 34.91 -25.07 -18.17
N ASP A 334 33.72 -25.44 -18.64
CA ASP A 334 32.80 -26.28 -17.88
C ASP A 334 33.42 -27.67 -17.70
N PRO A 335 33.67 -28.13 -16.45
CA PRO A 335 34.20 -29.48 -16.21
C PRO A 335 33.32 -30.60 -16.78
N ASN A 336 32.02 -30.34 -16.96
CA ASN A 336 31.07 -31.33 -17.46
C ASN A 336 30.91 -31.27 -18.99
N ASN A 337 31.38 -30.20 -19.64
CA ASN A 337 31.31 -30.03 -21.09
C ASN A 337 32.43 -29.10 -21.57
N THR A 338 33.52 -29.68 -22.06
CA THR A 338 34.74 -28.94 -22.41
C THR A 338 34.57 -27.91 -23.53
N ASP A 339 33.51 -28.01 -24.34
CA ASP A 339 33.21 -27.06 -25.41
C ASP A 339 32.45 -25.81 -24.93
N ILE A 340 32.04 -25.80 -23.66
CA ILE A 340 31.24 -24.72 -23.06
C ILE A 340 32.10 -23.98 -22.03
N TYR A 341 32.02 -22.65 -22.07
CA TYR A 341 32.60 -21.79 -21.05
C TYR A 341 31.52 -21.23 -20.12
N LEU A 342 31.75 -21.33 -18.83
CA LEU A 342 30.97 -20.69 -17.80
C LEU A 342 31.63 -19.37 -17.41
N ARG A 343 30.84 -18.29 -17.49
CA ARG A 343 31.25 -16.94 -17.13
C ARG A 343 30.30 -16.40 -16.06
N PRO A 344 30.67 -16.46 -14.76
CA PRO A 344 29.92 -15.77 -13.71
C PRO A 344 30.11 -14.26 -13.83
N ASP A 345 29.18 -13.48 -13.28
CA ASP A 345 29.27 -12.02 -13.36
C ASP A 345 30.41 -11.48 -12.50
N LEU A 346 30.57 -12.00 -11.28
CA LEU A 346 31.57 -11.57 -10.31
C LEU A 346 32.21 -12.76 -9.59
N ILE A 347 33.52 -12.69 -9.37
CA ILE A 347 34.25 -13.56 -8.46
C ILE A 347 34.93 -12.65 -7.43
N ALA A 348 34.59 -12.82 -6.16
CA ALA A 348 35.10 -12.03 -5.06
C ALA A 348 36.02 -12.88 -4.19
N ILE A 349 37.24 -12.39 -3.96
CA ILE A 349 38.32 -13.13 -3.32
C ILE A 349 38.83 -12.34 -2.12
N LYS A 350 39.02 -13.03 -1.02
CA LYS A 350 39.63 -12.53 0.22
C LYS A 350 40.39 -13.69 0.86
N PRO A 351 41.44 -13.48 1.67
CA PRO A 351 42.14 -14.58 2.33
C PRO A 351 41.16 -15.53 3.04
N GLY A 352 41.23 -16.82 2.67
CA GLY A 352 40.32 -17.84 3.14
C GLY A 352 38.97 -17.87 2.42
N ASN A 353 38.46 -16.77 1.85
CA ASN A 353 37.11 -16.63 1.28
C ASN A 353 37.02 -16.40 -0.24
N ILE A 354 36.33 -17.28 -0.98
CA ILE A 354 35.92 -17.05 -2.38
C ILE A 354 34.40 -17.12 -2.51
N MET A 355 33.85 -16.13 -3.20
CA MET A 355 32.43 -16.07 -3.55
C MET A 355 32.27 -15.92 -5.06
N ILE A 356 31.49 -16.81 -5.69
CA ILE A 356 31.06 -16.69 -7.08
C ILE A 356 29.64 -16.14 -7.07
N LEU A 357 29.44 -14.96 -7.65
CA LEU A 357 28.17 -14.26 -7.66
C LEU A 357 27.70 -14.05 -9.09
N ASP A 358 26.44 -14.39 -9.33
CA ASP A 358 25.78 -14.12 -10.61
C ASP A 358 24.48 -13.36 -10.35
N VAL A 359 24.37 -12.18 -10.94
CA VAL A 359 23.23 -11.29 -10.80
C VAL A 359 22.17 -11.67 -11.82
N THR A 360 20.93 -11.75 -11.37
CA THR A 360 19.81 -12.01 -12.27
C THR A 360 18.62 -11.14 -11.92
N ILE A 361 17.96 -10.60 -12.95
CA ILE A 361 16.75 -9.80 -12.80
C ILE A 361 15.57 -10.62 -13.29
N VAL A 362 14.61 -10.89 -12.40
CA VAL A 362 13.51 -11.81 -12.66
C VAL A 362 12.19 -11.15 -12.33
N TYR A 363 11.22 -11.25 -13.24
CA TYR A 363 9.90 -10.68 -13.01
C TYR A 363 9.19 -11.38 -11.84
N GLU A 364 8.56 -10.62 -10.96
CA GLU A 364 7.96 -11.11 -9.72
C GLU A 364 6.60 -11.76 -10.00
N ILE A 365 6.59 -13.01 -10.48
CA ILE A 365 5.33 -13.74 -10.68
C ILE A 365 4.93 -14.44 -9.39
N SER A 366 5.83 -15.25 -8.83
CA SER A 366 5.65 -15.99 -7.56
C SER A 366 6.99 -16.12 -6.81
N ALA A 367 6.94 -16.56 -5.55
CA ALA A 367 8.17 -16.85 -4.80
C ALA A 367 9.01 -17.94 -5.46
N ALA A 368 8.35 -18.95 -6.06
CA ALA A 368 9.02 -20.02 -6.79
C ALA A 368 9.92 -19.48 -7.92
N THR A 369 9.49 -18.43 -8.64
CA THR A 369 10.30 -17.83 -9.70
C THR A 369 11.64 -17.31 -9.17
N PHE A 370 11.64 -16.67 -7.99
CA PHE A 370 12.85 -16.15 -7.36
C PHE A 370 13.74 -17.27 -6.79
N ILE A 371 13.13 -18.26 -6.14
CA ILE A 371 13.86 -19.39 -5.54
C ILE A 371 14.53 -20.23 -6.64
N ASN A 372 13.82 -20.52 -7.73
CA ASN A 372 14.37 -21.27 -8.85
C ASN A 372 15.46 -20.47 -9.57
N ALA A 373 15.30 -19.16 -9.76
CA ALA A 373 16.35 -18.33 -10.35
C ALA A 373 17.64 -18.32 -9.53
N TYR A 374 17.53 -18.25 -8.20
CA TYR A 374 18.67 -18.37 -7.29
C TYR A 374 19.34 -19.75 -7.43
N ARG A 375 18.54 -20.82 -7.38
CA ARG A 375 19.00 -22.20 -7.43
C ARG A 375 19.71 -22.49 -8.75
N ASN A 376 19.08 -22.18 -9.88
CA ASN A 376 19.62 -22.42 -11.21
C ASN A 376 20.97 -21.73 -11.42
N LYS A 377 21.13 -20.49 -10.92
CA LYS A 377 22.43 -19.80 -11.00
C LYS A 377 23.47 -20.42 -10.09
N SER A 378 23.10 -20.78 -8.87
CA SER A 378 24.02 -21.42 -7.92
C SER A 378 24.50 -22.78 -8.43
N GLU A 379 23.59 -23.60 -8.97
CA GLU A 379 23.89 -24.91 -9.55
C GLU A 379 24.71 -24.79 -10.84
N LYS A 380 24.41 -23.81 -11.70
CA LYS A 380 25.15 -23.56 -12.94
C LYS A 380 26.65 -23.34 -12.69
N TYR A 381 27.02 -22.59 -11.67
CA TYR A 381 28.43 -22.24 -11.41
C TYR A 381 29.10 -23.11 -10.36
N ASN A 382 28.38 -24.04 -9.73
CA ASN A 382 28.95 -25.00 -8.79
C ASN A 382 30.11 -25.84 -9.39
N PRO A 383 30.07 -26.29 -10.66
CA PRO A 383 31.15 -27.08 -11.25
C PRO A 383 32.51 -26.36 -11.29
N ILE A 384 32.53 -25.05 -11.53
CA ILE A 384 33.79 -24.30 -11.70
C ILE A 384 34.46 -23.90 -10.39
N ILE A 385 33.82 -24.15 -9.24
CA ILE A 385 34.38 -23.79 -7.92
C ILE A 385 35.80 -24.34 -7.76
N THR A 386 36.03 -25.61 -8.09
CA THR A 386 37.35 -26.25 -7.93
C THR A 386 38.43 -25.55 -8.76
N GLN A 387 38.11 -25.17 -10.00
CA GLN A 387 39.05 -24.45 -10.88
C GLN A 387 39.36 -23.05 -10.33
N VAL A 388 38.34 -22.33 -9.83
CA VAL A 388 38.51 -21.01 -9.21
C VAL A 388 39.38 -21.12 -7.95
N MET A 389 39.15 -22.13 -7.11
CA MET A 389 39.95 -22.38 -5.90
C MET A 389 41.42 -22.66 -6.21
N GLN A 390 41.69 -23.45 -7.25
CA GLN A 390 43.06 -23.76 -7.69
C GLN A 390 43.75 -22.50 -8.23
N LYS A 391 43.04 -21.69 -9.02
CA LYS A 391 43.59 -20.44 -9.59
C LYS A 391 43.98 -19.43 -8.51
N TYR A 392 43.22 -19.35 -7.42
CA TYR A 392 43.38 -18.31 -6.39
C TYR A 392 43.85 -18.84 -5.02
N TYR A 393 44.27 -20.12 -4.94
CA TYR A 393 44.84 -20.75 -3.74
C TYR A 393 44.03 -20.55 -2.46
N CYS A 394 42.72 -20.83 -2.48
CA CYS A 394 41.80 -20.52 -1.38
C CYS A 394 40.74 -21.62 -1.13
N HIS A 395 40.14 -21.64 0.07
CA HIS A 395 39.40 -22.81 0.59
C HIS A 395 37.88 -22.66 0.82
N ILE A 396 37.32 -21.46 1.04
CA ILE A 396 35.86 -21.30 1.26
C ILE A 396 35.10 -21.21 -0.07
N ARG A 397 33.87 -21.75 -0.05
CA ARG A 397 33.03 -22.00 -1.22
C ARG A 397 31.63 -21.41 -1.05
N GLU A 398 31.32 -20.34 -1.78
CA GLU A 398 29.95 -19.83 -1.86
C GLU A 398 29.59 -19.48 -3.32
N CYS A 399 28.58 -20.15 -3.88
CA CYS A 399 27.94 -19.76 -5.14
C CYS A 399 26.56 -19.17 -4.84
N HIS A 400 26.33 -17.92 -5.27
CA HIS A 400 25.07 -17.25 -5.01
C HIS A 400 24.49 -16.60 -6.28
N GLY A 401 23.24 -16.95 -6.59
CA GLY A 401 22.41 -16.19 -7.51
C GLY A 401 21.87 -14.93 -6.81
N MET A 402 22.33 -13.74 -7.19
CA MET A 402 21.87 -12.48 -6.65
C MET A 402 20.60 -12.03 -7.39
N VAL A 403 19.43 -12.53 -6.96
CA VAL A 403 18.15 -12.27 -7.65
C VAL A 403 17.53 -10.96 -7.15
N ILE A 404 17.09 -10.14 -8.09
CA ILE A 404 16.32 -8.93 -7.82
C ILE A 404 15.18 -8.76 -8.83
N GLY A 405 14.07 -8.19 -8.37
CA GLY A 405 12.92 -7.93 -9.21
C GLY A 405 13.01 -6.61 -9.96
N PRO A 406 12.52 -6.52 -11.21
CA PRO A 406 12.46 -5.26 -11.96
C PRO A 406 11.50 -4.25 -11.32
N ARG A 407 10.53 -4.71 -10.51
CA ARG A 407 9.62 -3.88 -9.71
C ARG A 407 10.14 -3.66 -8.30
N GLY A 408 11.43 -3.92 -8.05
CA GLY A 408 12.12 -3.50 -6.82
C GLY A 408 11.91 -4.42 -5.64
N SER A 409 11.98 -5.74 -5.84
CA SER A 409 11.87 -6.72 -4.76
C SER A 409 13.08 -7.62 -4.65
N ILE A 410 13.26 -8.17 -3.45
CA ILE A 410 14.22 -9.22 -3.15
C ILE A 410 13.48 -10.20 -2.26
N HIS A 411 13.42 -11.47 -2.64
CA HIS A 411 12.74 -12.49 -1.85
C HIS A 411 13.41 -12.67 -0.47
N ALA A 412 12.61 -12.88 0.57
CA ALA A 412 13.09 -12.93 1.96
C ALA A 412 14.19 -13.97 2.20
N SER A 413 14.06 -15.15 1.59
CA SER A 413 15.04 -16.23 1.74
C SER A 413 16.44 -15.86 1.22
N GLN A 414 16.54 -14.83 0.38
CA GLN A 414 17.79 -14.39 -0.22
C GLN A 414 18.45 -13.24 0.53
N LEU A 415 17.72 -12.54 1.43
CA LEU A 415 18.25 -11.39 2.15
C LEU A 415 19.53 -11.72 2.94
N ARG A 416 19.62 -12.93 3.49
CA ARG A 416 20.85 -13.40 4.17
C ARG A 416 22.08 -13.35 3.25
N HIS A 417 21.95 -13.75 1.98
CA HIS A 417 23.06 -13.77 1.02
C HIS A 417 23.47 -12.34 0.66
N TRP A 418 22.49 -11.44 0.49
CA TRP A 418 22.73 -10.01 0.31
C TRP A 418 23.43 -9.37 1.52
N HIS A 419 23.07 -9.76 2.75
CA HIS A 419 23.74 -9.26 3.95
C HIS A 419 25.15 -9.81 4.12
N ASN A 420 25.40 -11.08 3.76
CA ASN A 420 26.72 -11.71 3.80
C ASN A 420 27.74 -10.95 2.94
N ILE A 421 27.36 -10.56 1.72
CA ILE A 421 28.20 -9.71 0.85
C ILE A 421 28.35 -8.26 1.37
N GLY A 422 27.68 -7.91 2.46
CA GLY A 422 27.81 -6.63 3.14
C GLY A 422 26.81 -5.56 2.78
N MET A 423 25.73 -5.90 2.09
CA MET A 423 24.68 -4.93 1.79
C MET A 423 23.86 -4.69 3.06
N SER A 424 23.85 -3.46 3.56
CA SER A 424 22.96 -3.09 4.66
C SER A 424 21.51 -3.03 4.19
N SER A 425 20.56 -3.13 5.12
CA SER A 425 19.13 -2.94 4.86
C SER A 425 18.84 -1.66 4.06
N THR A 426 19.46 -0.55 4.45
CA THR A 426 19.33 0.74 3.75
C THR A 426 19.88 0.66 2.32
N LYS A 427 21.04 0.03 2.13
CA LYS A 427 21.64 -0.12 0.80
C LYS A 427 20.76 -0.98 -0.11
N LEU A 428 20.16 -2.05 0.42
CA LEU A 428 19.25 -2.91 -0.33
C LEU A 428 18.01 -2.17 -0.82
N ILE A 429 17.43 -1.30 0.02
CA ILE A 429 16.31 -0.44 -0.41
C ILE A 429 16.71 0.42 -1.61
N TYR A 430 17.88 1.08 -1.55
CA TYR A 430 18.36 1.89 -2.67
C TYR A 430 18.75 1.08 -3.91
N THR A 431 19.22 -0.16 -3.73
CA THR A 431 19.44 -1.09 -4.84
C THR A 431 18.12 -1.45 -5.52
N SER A 432 17.08 -1.75 -4.75
CA SER A 432 15.72 -2.00 -5.26
C SER A 432 15.14 -0.79 -5.96
N ILE A 433 15.29 0.43 -5.40
CA ILE A 433 14.86 1.68 -6.04
C ILE A 433 15.57 1.87 -7.37
N GLY A 434 16.90 1.76 -7.41
CA GLY A 434 17.64 1.94 -8.67
C GLY A 434 17.26 0.91 -9.74
N CYS A 435 17.02 -0.34 -9.35
CA CYS A 435 16.51 -1.36 -10.28
C CYS A 435 15.15 -0.98 -10.88
N MET A 436 14.23 -0.47 -10.05
CA MET A 436 12.94 0.06 -10.52
C MET A 436 13.10 1.24 -11.46
N GLU A 437 13.96 2.20 -11.13
CA GLU A 437 14.21 3.38 -11.96
C GLU A 437 14.74 2.99 -13.34
N ASP A 438 15.63 2.00 -13.42
CA ASP A 438 16.13 1.47 -14.68
C ASP A 438 15.03 0.71 -15.46
N SER A 439 14.14 0.01 -14.76
CA SER A 439 12.93 -0.56 -15.39
C SER A 439 12.01 0.51 -15.96
N LEU A 440 11.83 1.64 -15.27
CA LEU A 440 11.04 2.77 -15.77
C LEU A 440 11.67 3.41 -17.00
N LYS A 441 13.01 3.47 -17.10
CA LYS A 441 13.70 3.92 -18.32
C LYS A 441 13.42 2.99 -19.49
N ILE A 442 13.44 1.68 -19.28
CA ILE A 442 13.09 0.68 -20.31
C ILE A 442 11.66 0.92 -20.81
N MET A 443 10.70 1.09 -19.90
CA MET A 443 9.31 1.40 -20.25
C MET A 443 9.17 2.71 -21.03
N ALA A 444 9.86 3.76 -20.59
CA ALA A 444 9.79 5.06 -21.25
C ALA A 444 10.32 5.01 -22.70
N ILE A 445 11.39 4.24 -22.94
CA ILE A 445 11.91 4.04 -24.30
C ILE A 445 10.94 3.21 -25.12
N PHE A 446 10.41 2.11 -24.57
CA PHE A 446 9.41 1.29 -25.25
C PHE A 446 8.18 2.10 -25.68
N GLN A 447 7.67 2.97 -24.80
CA GLN A 447 6.53 3.83 -25.12
C GLN A 447 6.90 4.83 -26.21
N LYS A 448 8.04 5.52 -26.10
CA LYS A 448 8.48 6.49 -27.12
C LYS A 448 8.68 5.88 -28.52
N THR A 449 9.13 4.64 -28.61
CA THR A 449 9.40 3.99 -29.90
C THR A 449 8.17 3.39 -30.57
N ASN A 450 7.07 3.20 -29.84
CA ASN A 450 5.90 2.44 -30.31
C ASN A 450 4.56 3.17 -30.00
N LEU A 451 4.61 4.48 -29.80
CA LEU A 451 3.45 5.37 -29.66
C LEU A 451 2.99 5.87 -31.03
#